data_AF-A0A848G2B6-F1
#
_entry.id   AF-A0A848G2B6-F1
#
_cell.length_a   1.000
_cell.length_b   1.000
_cell.length_c   1.000
_cell.angle_alpha   90.00
_cell.angle_beta   90.00
_cell.angle_gamma   90.00
#
_symmetry.space_group_name_H-M   'P 1'
#
loop_
_entity.id
_entity.type
_entity.pdbx_description
1 polymer ?
#
loop_
_entity_poly.entity_id
_entity_poly.type
_entity_poly.pdbx_seq_one_letter_code
_entity_poly.pdbx_strand_id
1 'polypeptide(L)'
;MNTRHDTPMTVIDATLQDSIRALGLELTASQNPLRIAVGLVLRCHPEAVLEHIKSDLACVRAFSPERGEEILRDLASATRRTTGA
;
A
#
# COMPACT_ATOMS: atom_id res chain seq x y z
N MET A 1 12.66 27.03 15.13
CA MET A 1 13.20 25.67 14.93
C MET A 1 12.07 24.83 14.33
N ASN A 2 12.04 24.67 13.01
CA ASN A 2 11.04 23.82 12.35
C ASN A 2 11.54 22.38 12.39
N THR A 3 10.96 21.55 13.25
CA THR A 3 11.13 20.10 13.22
C THR A 3 10.42 19.57 11.98
N ARG A 4 11.13 19.52 10.85
CA ARG A 4 10.75 18.63 9.74
C ARG A 4 10.67 17.22 10.33
N HIS A 5 9.46 16.68 10.42
CA HIS A 5 9.26 15.25 10.64
C HIS A 5 9.67 14.56 9.34
N ASP A 6 10.98 14.39 9.14
CA ASP A 6 11.49 13.49 8.12
C ASP A 6 11.22 12.08 8.63
N THR A 7 10.01 11.57 8.35
CA THR A 7 9.66 10.17 8.62
C THR A 7 10.68 9.30 7.90
N PRO A 8 11.45 8.45 8.60
CA PRO A 8 12.46 7.64 7.96
C PRO A 8 11.81 6.74 6.90
N MET A 9 12.47 6.55 5.75
CA MET A 9 11.97 5.67 4.69
C MET A 9 11.63 4.26 5.18
N THR A 10 12.33 3.78 6.20
CA THR A 10 12.04 2.48 6.85
C THR A 10 10.67 2.44 7.54
N VAL A 11 10.21 3.57 8.10
CA VAL A 11 8.88 3.71 8.70
C VAL A 11 7.81 3.79 7.61
N ILE A 12 8.10 4.51 6.52
CA ILE A 12 7.21 4.58 5.34
C ILE A 12 7.04 3.18 4.73
N ASP A 13 8.13 2.42 4.61
CA ASP A 13 8.11 1.06 4.08
C ASP A 13 7.26 0.11 4.91
N ALA A 14 7.46 0.09 6.22
CA ALA A 14 6.65 -0.72 7.13
C ALA A 14 5.16 -0.35 7.04
N THR A 15 4.87 0.96 7.00
CA THR A 15 3.49 1.46 6.89
C THR A 15 2.85 1.08 5.55
N LEU A 16 3.60 1.11 4.45
CA LEU A 16 3.14 0.68 3.14
C LEU A 16 2.86 -0.83 3.11
N GLN A 17 3.74 -1.65 3.69
CA GLN A 17 3.51 -3.09 3.80
C GLN A 17 2.25 -3.42 4.59
N ASP A 18 2.06 -2.77 5.74
CA ASP A 18 0.87 -2.97 6.56
C ASP A 18 -0.41 -2.50 5.85
N SER A 19 -0.34 -1.40 5.10
CA SER A 19 -1.46 -0.91 4.29
C SER A 19 -1.82 -1.84 3.13
N ILE A 20 -0.80 -2.40 2.45
CA ILE A 20 -0.99 -3.42 1.41
C ILE A 20 -1.66 -4.67 2.02
N ARG A 21 -1.19 -5.11 3.18
CA ARG A 21 -1.77 -6.26 3.88
C ARG A 21 -3.22 -6.00 4.27
N ALA A 22 -3.53 -4.81 4.81
CA ALA A 22 -4.88 -4.42 5.19
C ALA A 22 -5.84 -4.41 3.99
N LEU A 23 -5.41 -3.84 2.85
CA LEU A 23 -6.18 -3.90 1.61
C LEU A 23 -6.42 -5.35 1.17
N GLY A 24 -5.41 -6.21 1.31
CA GLY A 24 -5.53 -7.64 1.02
C GLY A 24 -6.62 -8.33 1.85
N LEU A 25 -6.71 -8.03 3.15
CA LEU A 25 -7.76 -8.55 4.03
C LEU A 25 -9.16 -8.13 3.58
N GLU A 26 -9.33 -6.85 3.24
CA GLU A 26 -10.63 -6.34 2.79
C GLU A 26 -11.08 -6.90 1.44
N LEU A 27 -10.15 -7.04 0.49
CA LEU A 27 -10.46 -7.65 -0.80
C LEU A 27 -10.81 -9.14 -0.66
N THR A 28 -10.16 -9.84 0.26
CA THR A 28 -10.45 -11.26 0.57
C THR A 28 -11.84 -11.45 1.19
N ALA A 29 -12.37 -10.44 1.87
CA ALA A 29 -13.73 -10.47 2.44
C ALA A 29 -14.84 -10.24 1.38
N SER A 30 -14.48 -9.98 0.13
CA SER A 30 -15.44 -9.81 -0.97
C SER A 30 -16.08 -11.14 -1.41
N GLN A 31 -17.26 -11.09 -2.03
CA GLN A 31 -17.84 -12.25 -2.73
C GLN A 31 -17.38 -12.38 -4.19
N ASN A 32 -16.57 -11.46 -4.70
CA ASN A 32 -16.06 -11.52 -6.06
C ASN A 32 -14.77 -12.37 -6.13
N PRO A 33 -14.72 -13.45 -6.94
CA PRO A 33 -13.54 -14.34 -7.00
C PRO A 33 -12.24 -13.66 -7.40
N LEU A 34 -12.28 -12.66 -8.29
CA LEU A 34 -11.09 -11.90 -8.68
C LEU A 34 -10.59 -11.02 -7.54
N ARG A 35 -11.50 -10.40 -6.78
CA ARG A 35 -11.14 -9.62 -5.59
C ARG A 35 -10.54 -10.51 -4.51
N ILE A 36 -11.08 -11.71 -4.30
CA ILE A 36 -10.50 -12.68 -3.37
C ILE A 36 -9.07 -13.05 -3.79
N ALA A 37 -8.86 -13.40 -5.07
CA ALA A 37 -7.54 -13.79 -5.57
C ALA A 37 -6.50 -12.68 -5.40
N VAL A 38 -6.85 -11.44 -5.76
CA VAL A 38 -5.98 -10.27 -5.54
C VAL A 38 -5.74 -10.05 -4.05
N GLY A 39 -6.78 -10.13 -3.22
CA GLY A 39 -6.68 -9.97 -1.78
C GLY A 39 -5.71 -10.94 -1.12
N LEU A 40 -5.73 -12.22 -1.54
CA LEU A 40 -4.81 -13.25 -1.08
C LEU A 40 -3.35 -12.90 -1.39
N VAL A 41 -3.06 -12.42 -2.61
CA VAL A 41 -1.69 -12.00 -2.99
C VAL A 41 -1.21 -10.85 -2.11
N LEU A 42 -2.04 -9.80 -1.95
CA LEU A 42 -1.66 -8.61 -1.18
C LEU A 42 -1.44 -8.92 0.31
N ARG A 43 -2.27 -9.78 0.92
CA ARG A 43 -2.14 -10.11 2.36
C ARG A 43 -0.99 -11.08 2.65
N CYS A 44 -0.69 -12.00 1.73
CA CYS A 44 0.30 -13.05 1.94
C CYS A 44 1.72 -12.62 1.54
N HIS A 45 1.84 -11.66 0.62
CA HIS A 45 3.12 -11.21 0.07
C HIS A 45 3.26 -9.67 0.02
N PRO A 46 2.95 -8.92 1.10
CA PRO A 46 2.99 -7.47 1.09
C PRO A 46 4.40 -6.90 0.81
N GLU A 47 5.44 -7.61 1.23
CA GLU A 47 6.85 -7.25 0.97
C GLU A 47 7.19 -7.33 -0.51
N ALA A 48 6.85 -8.42 -1.20
CA ALA A 48 7.13 -8.60 -2.62
C ALA A 48 6.34 -7.60 -3.49
N VAL A 49 5.10 -7.30 -3.10
CA VAL A 49 4.28 -6.27 -3.75
C VAL A 49 4.91 -4.90 -3.58
N LEU A 50 5.37 -4.55 -2.37
CA LEU A 50 6.06 -3.28 -2.14
C LEU A 50 7.37 -3.20 -2.92
N GLU A 51 8.15 -4.26 -3.00
CA GLU A 51 9.38 -4.31 -3.80
C GLU A 51 9.09 -4.09 -5.29
N HIS A 52 8.03 -4.68 -5.82
CA HIS A 52 7.61 -4.42 -7.21
C HIS A 52 7.17 -2.97 -7.42
N ILE A 53 6.38 -2.39 -6.51
CA ILE A 53 5.99 -0.97 -6.58
C ILE A 53 7.24 -0.07 -6.57
N LYS A 54 8.19 -0.35 -5.67
CA LYS A 54 9.45 0.39 -5.59
C LYS A 54 10.29 0.24 -6.86
N SER A 55 10.39 -0.97 -7.40
CA SER A 55 11.14 -1.23 -8.63
C SER A 55 10.55 -0.48 -9.82
N ASP A 56 9.22 -0.48 -9.96
CA ASP A 56 8.50 0.25 -11.00
C ASP A 56 8.70 1.77 -10.85
N LEU A 57 8.54 2.30 -9.63
CA LEU A 57 8.75 3.73 -9.33
C LEU A 57 10.22 4.17 -9.42
N ALA A 58 11.17 3.28 -9.14
CA ALA A 58 12.60 3.53 -9.34
C ALA A 58 12.94 3.63 -10.83
N CYS A 59 12.27 2.86 -11.69
CA CYS A 59 12.43 2.95 -13.14
C CYS A 59 12.09 4.35 -13.68
N VAL A 60 11.20 5.08 -13.01
CA VAL A 60 10.82 6.47 -13.35
C VAL A 60 11.46 7.53 -12.45
N ARG A 61 12.42 7.16 -11.60
CA ARG A 61 13.06 8.05 -10.59
C ARG A 61 12.07 8.78 -9.68
N ALA A 62 10.89 8.21 -9.44
CA ALA A 62 9.77 8.88 -8.76
C ALA A 62 9.54 8.39 -7.33
N PHE A 63 10.40 7.52 -6.78
CA PHE A 63 10.25 7.05 -5.41
C PHE A 63 10.84 8.06 -4.42
N SER A 64 9.98 8.94 -3.89
CA SER A 64 10.27 9.86 -2.80
C SER A 64 9.34 9.61 -1.60
N PRO A 65 9.67 10.10 -0.39
CA PRO A 65 8.79 10.01 0.79
C PRO A 65 7.37 10.52 0.51
N GLU A 66 7.26 11.64 -0.21
CA GLU A 66 5.98 12.27 -0.58
C GLU A 66 5.14 11.35 -1.47
N ARG A 67 5.79 10.64 -2.40
CA ARG A 67 5.12 9.66 -3.24
C ARG A 67 4.65 8.45 -2.45
N GLY A 68 5.41 8.03 -1.42
CA GLY A 68 4.99 7.01 -0.47
C GLY A 68 3.71 7.41 0.28
N GLU A 69 3.63 8.66 0.75
CA GLU A 69 2.43 9.19 1.42
C GLU A 69 1.21 9.30 0.50
N GLU A 70 1.41 9.63 -0.79
CA GLU A 70 0.35 9.59 -1.80
C GLU A 70 -0.22 8.19 -1.97
N ILE A 71 0.64 7.19 -2.12
CA ILE A 71 0.24 5.78 -2.24
C ILE A 71 -0.53 5.34 -0.99
N LEU A 72 -0.09 5.75 0.20
CA LEU A 72 -0.82 5.47 1.45
C LEU A 72 -2.23 6.09 1.44
N ARG A 73 -2.38 7.34 0.98
CA ARG A 73 -3.69 8.00 0.88
C ARG A 73 -4.61 7.31 -0.13
N ASP A 74 -4.07 6.87 -1.25
CA ASP A 74 -4.82 6.15 -2.29
C ASP A 74 -5.27 4.77 -1.77
N LEU A 75 -4.36 4.02 -1.13
CA LEU A 75 -4.67 2.74 -0.49
C LEU A 75 -5.76 2.89 0.58
N ALA A 76 -5.63 3.88 1.47
CA ALA A 76 -6.64 4.19 2.49
C ALA A 76 -8.00 4.59 1.90
N SER A 77 -8.02 5.14 0.68
CA SER A 77 -9.25 5.51 -0.02
C SER A 77 -9.87 4.36 -0.82
N ALA A 78 -9.07 3.36 -1.18
CA ALA A 78 -9.54 2.13 -1.79
C ALA A 78 -10.21 1.22 -0.76
N THR A 79 -9.67 1.17 0.47
CA THR A 79 -10.21 0.36 1.56
C THR A 79 -11.55 0.89 2.11
N ARG A 80 -11.67 2.20 2.29
CA ARG A 80 -12.92 2.82 2.77
C ARG A 80 -14.12 2.71 1.83
N ARG A 81 -13.91 2.48 0.53
CA ARG A 81 -15.00 2.40 -0.45
C ARG A 81 -15.66 1.03 -0.52
N THR A 82 -15.08 0.02 0.11
CA THR A 82 -15.55 -1.36 0.00
C THR A 82 -16.51 -1.81 1.10
N THR A 83 -16.75 -0.97 2.10
CA THR A 83 -17.78 -1.13 3.13
C THR A 83 -19.13 -0.48 2.80
N GLY A 84 -19.25 0.16 1.63
CA GLY A 84 -20.46 0.86 1.19
C GLY A 84 -20.98 0.37 -0.16
N ALA A 85 -21.34 -0.91 -0.25
CA ALA A 85 -22.16 -1.48 -1.34
C ALA A 85 -22.90 -2.72 -0.84
#